data_AF-A0A3D5A0T3-F1
#
_entry.id   AF-A0A3D5A0T3-F1
#
_cell.length_a   1.000
_cell.length_b   1.000
_cell.length_c   1.000
_cell.angle_alpha   90.00
_cell.angle_beta   90.00
_cell.angle_gamma   90.00
#
_symmetry.space_group_name_H-M   'P 1'
#
loop_
_entity.id
_entity.type
_entity.pdbx_description
1 polymer ?
#
loop_
_entity_poly.entity_id
_entity_poly.type
_entity_poly.pdbx_seq_one_letter_code
_entity_poly.pdbx_strand_id
1 'polypeptide(L)'
;MGGMGTATPINTWCDTHGGTIFDELEERVGLLGQASRRFSPQGHTYPKGRVSLRGATVALVALRMLREAGVEIRFGTTAARPLIEAGTVRGVFVADRAGIGLVRAHTVIDCTADAMVAAGAGVECVMGDPDDGRIMHVNFMFAIGGVDAEKYEANKPDDGTLVEMIRAAHAEGRLHAPKGVFRPAPEVFPYHPPEQVLVTQSWEIEKVDCSDPDAVTDTLIDCQLRALEVVEFLREHLPGHEECFISRLWEILGTRESQRIVGKYTVTREDVLAGAKFDDGIAQAVFFIDFHDSPPGTSIPYTLEYKQKNIPPPGEWYEIPYRCLIPESVRGLLVAGRC
;
A
#
# COMPACT_ATOMS: atom_id res chain seq x y z
N MET A 1 1.58 -14.17 6.95
CA MET A 1 0.64 -13.08 7.29
C MET A 1 1.42 -11.79 7.32
N GLY A 2 1.01 -10.78 6.55
CA GLY A 2 1.77 -9.54 6.36
C GLY A 2 1.30 -8.75 5.13
N GLY A 3 1.89 -7.58 4.91
CA GLY A 3 1.54 -6.68 3.80
C GLY A 3 0.26 -5.88 4.02
N MET A 4 -0.02 -4.96 3.09
CA MET A 4 -1.07 -3.94 3.23
C MET A 4 -2.47 -4.54 3.45
N GLY A 5 -2.82 -5.61 2.73
CA GLY A 5 -4.14 -6.25 2.82
C GLY A 5 -4.48 -6.89 4.18
N THR A 6 -3.48 -7.15 5.04
CA THR A 6 -3.71 -7.78 6.36
C THR A 6 -3.17 -6.97 7.53
N ALA A 7 -2.17 -6.11 7.30
CA ALA A 7 -1.55 -5.29 8.34
C ALA A 7 -2.09 -3.85 8.38
N THR A 8 -2.62 -3.33 7.27
CA THR A 8 -3.05 -1.93 7.14
C THR A 8 -4.53 -1.83 6.71
N PRO A 9 -5.15 -0.64 6.62
CA PRO A 9 -6.55 -0.51 6.24
C PRO A 9 -6.75 -0.57 4.72
N ILE A 10 -5.73 -0.88 3.92
CA ILE A 10 -5.86 -1.01 2.47
C ILE A 10 -6.31 -2.43 2.12
N ASN A 11 -7.62 -2.59 2.09
CA ASN A 11 -8.34 -3.86 2.01
C ASN A 11 -9.41 -3.84 0.91
N THR A 12 -9.21 -2.98 -0.09
CA THR A 12 -10.01 -2.95 -1.30
C THR A 12 -9.26 -3.69 -2.38
N TRP A 13 -9.89 -4.71 -2.96
CA TRP A 13 -9.38 -5.35 -4.15
C TRP A 13 -10.00 -4.71 -5.37
N CYS A 14 -9.13 -4.06 -6.14
CA CYS A 14 -9.49 -3.32 -7.32
C CYS A 14 -9.61 -4.26 -8.50
N ASP A 15 -10.83 -4.41 -9.01
CA ASP A 15 -11.14 -4.75 -10.40
C ASP A 15 -10.48 -6.05 -10.96
N THR A 16 -9.96 -6.92 -10.08
CA THR A 16 -9.35 -8.21 -10.43
C THR A 16 -10.42 -9.26 -10.77
N HIS A 17 -10.18 -9.99 -11.86
CA HIS A 17 -11.03 -11.09 -12.29
C HIS A 17 -10.72 -12.35 -11.47
N GLY A 18 -11.25 -12.43 -10.26
CA GLY A 18 -11.22 -13.63 -9.42
C GLY A 18 -9.84 -14.29 -9.26
N GLY A 19 -9.84 -15.61 -9.06
CA GLY A 19 -8.66 -16.44 -8.84
C GLY A 19 -8.92 -17.41 -7.68
N THR A 20 -8.42 -18.65 -7.74
CA THR A 20 -8.85 -19.73 -6.83
C THR A 20 -8.77 -19.35 -5.34
N ILE A 21 -7.61 -18.89 -4.88
CA ILE A 21 -7.40 -18.47 -3.48
C ILE A 21 -8.15 -17.18 -3.17
N PHE A 22 -8.23 -16.28 -4.15
CA PHE A 22 -8.83 -14.97 -3.99
C PHE A 22 -10.36 -15.05 -3.85
N ASP A 23 -11.00 -15.82 -4.72
CA ASP A 23 -12.44 -16.08 -4.74
C ASP A 23 -12.88 -16.78 -3.45
N GLU A 24 -12.11 -17.79 -3.01
CA GLU A 24 -12.37 -18.47 -1.74
C GLU A 24 -12.23 -17.53 -0.54
N LEU A 25 -11.19 -16.69 -0.52
CA LEU A 25 -10.99 -15.71 0.55
C LEU A 25 -12.12 -14.68 0.58
N GLU A 26 -12.54 -14.18 -0.59
CA GLU A 26 -13.68 -13.28 -0.72
C GLU A 26 -14.97 -13.92 -0.22
N GLU A 27 -15.27 -15.14 -0.67
CA GLU A 27 -16.45 -15.90 -0.26
C GLU A 27 -16.48 -16.08 1.26
N ARG A 28 -15.39 -16.57 1.84
CA ARG A 28 -15.29 -16.82 3.29
C ARG A 28 -15.44 -15.55 4.11
N VAL A 29 -14.90 -14.42 3.67
CA VAL A 29 -15.08 -13.11 4.33
C VAL A 29 -16.52 -12.60 4.14
N GLY A 30 -17.10 -12.82 2.96
CA GLY A 30 -18.48 -12.47 2.63
C GLY A 30 -19.51 -13.22 3.47
N LEU A 31 -19.30 -14.51 3.73
CA LEU A 31 -20.13 -15.32 4.62
C LEU A 31 -20.18 -14.79 6.07
N LEU A 32 -19.19 -13.98 6.47
CA LEU A 32 -19.16 -13.30 7.78
C LEU A 32 -19.82 -11.91 7.76
N GLY A 33 -20.38 -11.50 6.63
CA GLY A 33 -20.95 -10.15 6.44
C GLY A 33 -19.91 -9.04 6.46
N GLN A 34 -18.63 -9.35 6.25
CA GLN A 34 -17.51 -8.39 6.32
C GLN A 34 -16.95 -8.02 4.94
N ALA A 35 -17.72 -8.30 3.88
CA ALA A 35 -17.46 -7.91 2.51
C ALA A 35 -18.54 -6.93 2.03
N SER A 36 -18.15 -5.96 1.23
CA SER A 36 -19.06 -5.07 0.52
C SER A 36 -18.58 -4.86 -0.90
N ARG A 37 -19.51 -4.72 -1.84
CA ARG A 37 -19.21 -4.45 -3.25
C ARG A 37 -19.68 -3.05 -3.61
N ARG A 38 -18.82 -2.29 -4.29
CA ARG A 38 -19.14 -0.96 -4.82
C ARG A 38 -18.92 -0.98 -6.32
N PHE A 39 -19.97 -0.65 -7.08
CA PHE A 39 -19.88 -0.46 -8.52
C PHE A 39 -20.36 0.94 -8.90
N SER A 40 -19.56 1.65 -9.69
CA SER A 40 -19.94 2.93 -10.30
C SER A 40 -19.60 2.86 -11.79
N PRO A 41 -20.59 2.97 -12.69
CA PRO A 41 -20.36 2.98 -14.14
C PRO A 41 -19.43 4.11 -14.62
N GLN A 42 -19.33 5.19 -13.85
CA GLN A 42 -18.49 6.37 -14.15
C GLN A 42 -17.04 6.20 -13.69
N GLY A 43 -16.77 5.27 -12.78
CA GLY A 43 -15.45 5.09 -12.16
C GLY A 43 -14.84 3.70 -12.30
N HIS A 44 -15.62 2.69 -12.71
CA HIS A 44 -15.17 1.30 -12.86
C HIS A 44 -15.43 0.81 -14.28
N THR A 45 -14.40 0.25 -14.89
CA THR A 45 -14.47 -0.41 -16.20
C THR A 45 -14.87 -1.89 -16.10
N TYR A 46 -14.81 -2.48 -14.90
CA TYR A 46 -15.19 -3.86 -14.65
C TYR A 46 -16.57 -4.00 -13.98
N PRO A 47 -17.54 -4.73 -14.59
CA PRO A 47 -18.92 -4.82 -14.08
C PRO A 47 -19.08 -5.40 -12.67
N LYS A 48 -18.17 -6.26 -12.20
CA LYS A 48 -18.26 -6.81 -10.82
C LYS A 48 -17.90 -5.80 -9.73
N GLY A 49 -17.36 -4.64 -10.13
CA GLY A 49 -16.96 -3.55 -9.24
C GLY A 49 -15.84 -3.92 -8.28
N ARG A 50 -15.60 -3.02 -7.33
CA ARG A 50 -14.58 -3.19 -6.30
C ARG A 50 -15.14 -3.90 -5.09
N VAL A 51 -14.35 -4.82 -4.55
CA VAL A 51 -14.67 -5.51 -3.31
C VAL A 51 -13.90 -4.85 -2.19
N SER A 52 -14.61 -4.30 -1.22
CA SER A 52 -14.03 -3.81 0.03
C SER A 52 -14.30 -4.84 1.12
N LEU A 53 -13.23 -5.41 1.66
CA LEU A 53 -13.28 -6.39 2.73
C LEU A 53 -12.77 -5.80 4.03
N ARG A 54 -13.22 -6.21 5.21
CA ARG A 54 -12.59 -5.76 6.47
C ARG A 54 -11.22 -6.42 6.66
N GLY A 55 -10.14 -5.62 6.73
CA GLY A 55 -8.76 -6.13 6.72
C GLY A 55 -8.44 -7.10 7.87
N ALA A 56 -8.93 -6.83 9.08
CA ALA A 56 -8.76 -7.75 10.21
C ALA A 56 -9.44 -9.11 9.96
N THR A 57 -10.62 -9.12 9.34
CA THR A 57 -11.33 -10.35 8.98
C THR A 57 -10.60 -11.10 7.87
N VAL A 58 -10.10 -10.40 6.84
CA VAL A 58 -9.25 -11.00 5.80
C VAL A 58 -8.06 -11.70 6.44
N ALA A 59 -7.39 -11.06 7.40
CA ALA A 59 -6.24 -11.64 8.07
C ALA A 59 -6.59 -12.95 8.80
N LEU A 60 -7.72 -12.98 9.54
CA LEU A 60 -8.15 -14.16 10.28
C LEU A 60 -8.65 -15.29 9.38
N VAL A 61 -9.32 -14.96 8.26
CA VAL A 61 -9.75 -15.96 7.28
C VAL A 61 -8.55 -16.55 6.55
N ALA A 62 -7.59 -15.73 6.12
CA ALA A 62 -6.36 -16.21 5.51
C ALA A 62 -5.56 -17.11 6.48
N LEU A 63 -5.51 -16.76 7.77
CA LEU A 63 -4.90 -17.61 8.80
C LEU A 63 -5.58 -18.99 8.88
N ARG A 64 -6.92 -19.04 8.82
CA ARG A 64 -7.65 -20.32 8.79
C ARG A 64 -7.33 -21.13 7.54
N MET A 65 -7.35 -20.51 6.36
CA MET A 65 -7.02 -21.17 5.10
C MET A 65 -5.61 -21.78 5.13
N LEU A 66 -4.62 -21.03 5.64
CA LEU A 66 -3.24 -21.52 5.79
C LEU A 66 -3.18 -22.74 6.74
N ARG A 67 -3.90 -22.69 7.86
CA ARG A 67 -3.92 -23.80 8.84
C ARG A 67 -4.61 -25.04 8.28
N GLU A 68 -5.71 -24.87 7.55
CA GLU A 68 -6.43 -25.94 6.85
C GLU A 68 -5.56 -26.60 5.77
N ALA A 69 -4.72 -25.80 5.09
CA ALA A 69 -3.73 -26.28 4.12
C ALA A 69 -2.48 -26.92 4.76
N GLY A 70 -2.38 -26.98 6.10
CA GLY A 70 -1.24 -27.58 6.80
C GLY A 70 0.03 -26.71 6.83
N VAL A 71 -0.08 -25.41 6.58
CA VAL A 71 1.06 -24.48 6.60
C VAL A 71 1.52 -24.24 8.05
N GLU A 72 2.82 -24.43 8.31
CA GLU A 72 3.45 -23.98 9.55
C GLU A 72 3.66 -22.45 9.50
N ILE A 73 3.18 -21.75 10.52
CA ILE A 73 3.20 -20.29 10.58
C ILE A 73 4.03 -19.86 11.78
N ARG A 74 4.96 -18.93 11.55
CA ARG A 74 5.78 -18.31 12.61
C ARG A 74 5.56 -16.80 12.60
N PHE A 75 4.95 -16.30 13.67
CA PHE A 75 4.79 -14.86 13.91
C PHE A 75 5.99 -14.31 14.66
N GLY A 76 6.31 -13.02 14.44
CA GLY A 76 7.46 -12.38 15.10
C GLY A 76 8.81 -12.93 14.64
N THR A 77 8.85 -13.47 13.41
CA THR A 77 10.05 -14.00 12.77
C THR A 77 10.34 -13.18 11.52
N THR A 78 11.51 -12.57 11.47
CA THR A 78 11.99 -11.79 10.32
C THR A 78 12.92 -12.63 9.47
N ALA A 79 12.65 -12.71 8.16
CA ALA A 79 13.56 -13.28 7.17
C ALA A 79 14.68 -12.27 6.88
N ALA A 80 15.94 -12.64 7.15
CA ALA A 80 17.07 -11.72 7.08
C ALA A 80 17.87 -11.88 5.78
N ARG A 81 18.52 -13.03 5.56
CA ARG A 81 19.37 -13.28 4.38
C ARG A 81 19.19 -14.69 3.84
N PRO A 82 19.32 -14.92 2.53
CA PRO A 82 19.27 -16.25 1.96
C PRO A 82 20.53 -17.06 2.33
N LEU A 83 20.37 -18.37 2.47
CA LEU A 83 21.46 -19.33 2.37
C LEU A 83 21.62 -19.72 0.90
N ILE A 84 22.80 -19.47 0.32
CA ILE A 84 23.11 -19.80 -1.07
C ILE A 84 24.18 -20.88 -1.11
N GLU A 85 23.87 -22.00 -1.77
CA GLU A 85 24.80 -23.12 -1.98
C GLU A 85 24.88 -23.39 -3.50
N ALA A 86 26.08 -23.25 -4.08
CA ALA A 86 26.32 -23.46 -5.52
C ALA A 86 25.31 -22.73 -6.44
N GLY A 87 25.06 -21.45 -6.17
CA GLY A 87 24.14 -20.61 -6.94
C GLY A 87 22.66 -20.99 -6.80
N THR A 88 22.29 -21.70 -5.73
CA THR A 88 20.90 -22.06 -5.42
C THR A 88 20.55 -21.59 -4.01
N VAL A 89 19.42 -20.91 -3.87
CA VAL A 89 18.86 -20.59 -2.55
C VAL A 89 18.36 -21.89 -1.91
N ARG A 90 18.87 -22.19 -0.71
CA ARG A 90 18.60 -23.43 0.04
C ARG A 90 17.97 -23.19 1.40
N GLY A 91 17.63 -21.95 1.70
CA GLY A 91 17.04 -21.56 2.96
C GLY A 91 17.17 -20.08 3.22
N VAL A 92 16.75 -19.68 4.41
CA VAL A 92 16.79 -18.29 4.87
C VAL A 92 17.20 -18.26 6.33
N PHE A 93 18.11 -17.35 6.66
CA PHE A 93 18.40 -17.00 8.04
C PHE A 93 17.24 -16.19 8.58
N VAL A 94 16.76 -16.57 9.76
CA VAL A 94 15.64 -15.92 10.42
C VAL A 94 16.07 -15.39 11.78
N ALA A 95 15.45 -14.31 12.21
CA ALA A 95 15.59 -13.77 13.56
C ALA A 95 14.23 -13.70 14.23
N ASP A 96 14.13 -14.25 15.43
CA ASP A 96 12.95 -14.16 16.29
C ASP A 96 13.36 -14.11 17.78
N ARG A 97 12.40 -14.28 18.70
CA ARG A 97 12.68 -14.23 20.15
C ARG A 97 13.59 -15.35 20.65
N ALA A 98 13.77 -16.43 19.88
CA ALA A 98 14.71 -17.50 20.20
C ALA A 98 16.13 -17.20 19.68
N GLY A 99 16.33 -16.09 18.96
CA GLY A 99 17.61 -15.66 18.41
C GLY A 99 17.67 -15.82 16.88
N ILE A 100 18.88 -16.04 16.37
CA ILE A 100 19.13 -16.22 14.94
C ILE A 100 19.16 -17.70 14.62
N GLY A 101 18.36 -18.12 13.64
CA GLY A 101 18.27 -19.50 13.16
C GLY A 101 18.37 -19.60 11.64
N LEU A 102 18.39 -20.83 11.14
CA LEU A 102 18.36 -21.14 9.71
C LEU A 102 17.18 -22.05 9.42
N VAL A 103 16.33 -21.65 8.48
CA VAL A 103 15.29 -22.51 7.91
C VAL A 103 15.78 -22.98 6.55
N ARG A 104 16.06 -24.28 6.41
CA ARG A 104 16.39 -24.90 5.11
C ARG A 104 15.13 -25.21 4.33
N ALA A 105 15.19 -25.02 3.00
CA ALA A 105 14.09 -25.29 2.10
C ALA A 105 14.59 -25.73 0.71
N HIS A 106 13.77 -26.49 -0.01
CA HIS A 106 14.04 -26.83 -1.41
C HIS A 106 13.85 -25.62 -2.34
N THR A 107 12.84 -24.82 -2.03
CA THR A 107 12.47 -23.58 -2.73
C THR A 107 12.10 -22.53 -1.68
N VAL A 108 12.56 -21.31 -1.87
CA VAL A 108 12.14 -20.14 -1.10
C VAL A 108 11.24 -19.28 -1.98
N ILE A 109 10.16 -18.75 -1.42
CA ILE A 109 9.31 -17.76 -2.08
C ILE A 109 9.47 -16.46 -1.28
N ASP A 110 10.10 -15.46 -1.88
CA ASP A 110 10.29 -14.16 -1.26
C ASP A 110 9.00 -13.34 -1.37
N CYS A 111 8.32 -13.18 -0.24
CA CYS A 111 7.15 -12.32 -0.09
C CYS A 111 7.41 -11.15 0.86
N THR A 112 8.66 -10.67 0.94
CA THR A 112 9.05 -9.57 1.83
C THR A 112 8.55 -8.20 1.38
N ALA A 113 8.02 -8.10 0.15
CA ALA A 113 7.57 -6.88 -0.53
C ALA A 113 8.69 -5.90 -0.93
N ASP A 114 9.86 -5.96 -0.28
CA ASP A 114 11.03 -5.12 -0.56
C ASP A 114 12.19 -5.91 -1.20
N ALA A 115 11.91 -7.09 -1.74
CA ALA A 115 12.87 -7.98 -2.38
C ALA A 115 14.08 -8.36 -1.48
N MET A 116 13.95 -8.30 -0.16
CA MET A 116 15.09 -8.42 0.76
C MET A 116 15.86 -9.74 0.60
N VAL A 117 15.14 -10.85 0.42
CA VAL A 117 15.76 -12.17 0.27
C VAL A 117 16.31 -12.32 -1.16
N ALA A 118 15.59 -11.83 -2.16
CA ALA A 118 16.01 -11.86 -3.56
C ALA A 118 17.25 -10.99 -3.83
N ALA A 119 17.25 -9.72 -3.42
CA ALA A 119 18.39 -8.82 -3.48
C ALA A 119 19.58 -9.39 -2.69
N GLY A 120 19.30 -9.96 -1.50
CA GLY A 120 20.29 -10.67 -0.70
C GLY A 120 20.89 -11.91 -1.39
N ALA A 121 20.19 -12.46 -2.38
CA ALA A 121 20.65 -13.59 -3.21
C ALA A 121 21.45 -13.15 -4.44
N GLY A 122 21.59 -11.84 -4.67
CA GLY A 122 22.21 -11.27 -5.87
C GLY A 122 21.28 -11.23 -7.08
N VAL A 123 19.96 -11.29 -6.87
CA VAL A 123 19.00 -11.02 -7.94
C VAL A 123 19.06 -9.54 -8.30
N GLU A 124 19.07 -9.25 -9.60
CA GLU A 124 19.01 -7.88 -10.09
C GLU A 124 17.71 -7.22 -9.67
N CYS A 125 17.82 -6.03 -9.09
CA CYS A 125 16.69 -5.23 -8.64
C CYS A 125 16.79 -3.81 -9.22
N VAL A 126 15.64 -3.27 -9.64
CA VAL A 126 15.47 -1.92 -10.17
C VAL A 126 14.51 -1.14 -9.27
N MET A 127 14.67 0.19 -9.24
CA MET A 127 13.80 1.10 -8.48
C MET A 127 13.77 2.46 -9.16
N GLY A 128 12.62 3.11 -9.11
CA GLY A 128 12.37 4.41 -9.72
C GLY A 128 12.13 4.34 -11.23
N ASP A 129 11.82 5.52 -11.77
CA ASP A 129 11.75 5.81 -13.21
C ASP A 129 13.15 5.63 -13.85
N PRO A 130 13.27 4.85 -14.94
CA PRO A 130 14.57 4.62 -15.58
C PRO A 130 15.20 5.87 -16.20
N ASP A 131 14.41 6.89 -16.53
CA ASP A 131 14.91 8.08 -17.22
C ASP A 131 15.45 9.12 -16.23
N ASP A 132 14.84 9.26 -15.05
CA ASP A 132 15.21 10.31 -14.09
C ASP A 132 15.22 9.89 -12.60
N GLY A 133 14.99 8.61 -12.30
CA GLY A 133 15.10 8.05 -10.95
C GLY A 133 14.00 8.46 -9.98
N ARG A 134 12.91 9.10 -10.44
CA ARG A 134 11.77 9.42 -9.59
C ARG A 134 11.17 8.16 -8.98
N ILE A 135 10.81 8.23 -7.71
CA ILE A 135 10.10 7.18 -6.99
C ILE A 135 8.68 7.61 -6.66
N MET A 136 7.79 6.62 -6.54
CA MET A 136 6.40 6.87 -6.16
C MET A 136 6.27 7.37 -4.71
N HIS A 137 5.22 8.16 -4.47
CA HIS A 137 4.85 8.60 -3.12
C HIS A 137 4.49 7.42 -2.21
N VAL A 138 4.59 7.65 -0.91
CA VAL A 138 4.19 6.70 0.14
C VAL A 138 3.04 7.27 0.94
N ASN A 139 2.20 6.41 1.49
CA ASN A 139 1.11 6.86 2.35
C ASN A 139 1.44 6.66 3.82
N PHE A 140 1.38 7.72 4.63
CA PHE A 140 1.26 7.59 6.08
C PHE A 140 -0.21 7.48 6.47
N MET A 141 -0.57 6.55 7.36
CA MET A 141 -1.96 6.35 7.78
C MET A 141 -2.11 6.30 9.30
N PHE A 142 -3.20 6.86 9.78
CA PHE A 142 -3.67 6.76 11.17
C PHE A 142 -5.19 6.88 11.20
N ALA A 143 -5.81 6.60 12.34
CA ALA A 143 -7.24 6.77 12.52
C ALA A 143 -7.50 7.50 13.82
N ILE A 144 -8.52 8.36 13.79
CA ILE A 144 -9.05 9.03 14.97
C ILE A 144 -10.38 8.42 15.37
N GLY A 145 -10.65 8.35 16.67
CA GLY A 145 -11.94 8.00 17.27
C GLY A 145 -12.42 9.14 18.18
N GLY A 146 -13.60 9.00 18.76
CA GLY A 146 -14.13 9.99 19.73
C GLY A 146 -14.64 11.29 19.09
N VAL A 147 -14.92 11.30 17.79
CA VAL A 147 -15.51 12.46 17.09
C VAL A 147 -17.03 12.39 17.19
N ASP A 148 -17.63 13.44 17.73
CA ASP A 148 -19.07 13.70 17.66
C ASP A 148 -19.40 14.35 16.30
N ALA A 149 -19.74 13.49 15.34
CA ALA A 149 -20.02 13.90 13.97
C ALA A 149 -21.27 14.80 13.84
N GLU A 150 -22.27 14.60 14.70
CA GLU A 150 -23.50 15.41 14.68
C GLU A 150 -23.19 16.83 15.16
N LYS A 151 -22.45 16.95 16.27
CA LYS A 151 -22.00 18.24 16.78
C LYS A 151 -21.07 18.95 15.81
N TYR A 152 -20.14 18.22 15.17
CA TYR A 152 -19.27 18.81 14.16
C TYR A 152 -20.08 19.31 12.97
N GLU A 153 -20.95 18.51 12.37
CA GLU A 153 -21.71 18.92 11.19
C GLU A 153 -22.62 20.12 11.46
N ALA A 154 -23.22 20.20 12.66
CA ALA A 154 -24.07 21.31 13.06
C ALA A 154 -23.31 22.63 13.31
N ASN A 155 -22.01 22.57 13.62
CA ASN A 155 -21.24 23.73 14.10
C ASN A 155 -19.92 23.94 13.37
N LYS A 156 -19.62 23.17 12.32
CA LYS A 156 -18.32 23.23 11.64
C LYS A 156 -18.08 24.64 11.10
N PRO A 157 -16.85 25.16 11.21
CA PRO A 157 -16.49 26.40 10.55
C PRO A 157 -16.66 26.24 9.03
N ASP A 158 -16.92 27.35 8.34
CA ASP A 158 -16.77 27.37 6.89
C ASP A 158 -15.29 27.18 6.50
N ASP A 159 -15.06 26.73 5.27
CA ASP A 159 -13.72 26.43 4.76
C ASP A 159 -12.73 27.60 4.89
N GLY A 160 -13.20 28.84 4.70
CA GLY A 160 -12.36 30.02 4.79
C GLY A 160 -11.88 30.24 6.23
N THR A 161 -12.80 30.17 7.18
CA THR A 161 -12.50 30.24 8.61
C THR A 161 -11.55 29.11 9.03
N LEU A 162 -11.79 27.88 8.58
CA LEU A 162 -10.94 26.72 8.89
C LEU A 162 -9.51 26.91 8.37
N VAL A 163 -9.35 27.39 7.14
CA VAL A 163 -8.03 27.65 6.55
C VAL A 163 -7.26 28.73 7.32
N GLU A 164 -7.92 29.79 7.75
CA GLU A 164 -7.28 30.84 8.56
C GLU A 164 -6.87 30.33 9.95
N MET A 165 -7.69 29.49 10.58
CA MET A 165 -7.33 28.82 11.84
C MET A 165 -6.08 27.93 11.69
N ILE A 166 -6.01 27.16 10.61
CA ILE A 166 -4.84 26.31 10.30
C ILE A 166 -3.58 27.16 10.06
N ARG A 167 -3.70 28.23 9.26
CA ARG A 167 -2.59 29.15 8.99
C ARG A 167 -2.07 29.81 10.26
N ALA A 168 -2.97 30.21 11.16
CA ALA A 168 -2.59 30.74 12.47
C ALA A 168 -1.82 29.71 13.30
N ALA A 169 -2.30 28.47 13.37
CA ALA A 169 -1.61 27.39 14.08
C ALA A 169 -0.22 27.09 13.50
N HIS A 170 -0.06 27.14 12.17
CA HIS A 170 1.24 27.06 11.51
C HIS A 170 2.16 28.22 11.90
N ALA A 171 1.66 29.46 11.86
CA ALA A 171 2.44 30.65 12.20
C ALA A 171 2.89 30.68 13.67
N GLU A 172 2.09 30.08 14.56
CA GLU A 172 2.39 29.94 15.99
C GLU A 172 3.30 28.74 16.29
N GLY A 173 3.59 27.87 15.31
CA GLY A 173 4.39 26.65 15.51
C GLY A 173 3.68 25.58 16.33
N ARG A 174 2.33 25.57 16.32
CA ARG A 174 1.49 24.58 17.02
C ARG A 174 1.06 23.43 16.13
N LEU A 175 1.20 23.59 14.82
CA LEU A 175 0.86 22.59 13.81
C LEU A 175 1.87 22.71 12.68
N HIS A 176 2.47 21.59 12.28
CA HIS A 176 3.42 21.56 11.19
C HIS A 176 3.01 20.55 10.11
N ALA A 177 3.40 20.83 8.87
CA ALA A 177 3.34 19.86 7.80
C ALA A 177 4.49 18.84 7.94
N PRO A 178 4.25 17.54 7.67
CA PRO A 178 5.33 16.57 7.52
C PRO A 178 6.27 16.98 6.39
N LYS A 179 7.56 16.67 6.53
CA LYS A 179 8.55 16.88 5.46
C LYS A 179 8.14 16.08 4.23
N GLY A 180 8.07 16.76 3.08
CA GLY A 180 7.70 16.12 1.83
C GLY A 180 6.22 15.73 1.75
N VAL A 181 5.34 16.27 2.59
CA VAL A 181 3.90 16.07 2.37
C VAL A 181 3.49 16.68 1.03
N PHE A 182 2.93 15.84 0.17
CA PHE A 182 2.39 16.23 -1.12
C PHE A 182 0.88 16.45 -1.02
N ARG A 183 0.19 15.55 -0.31
CA ARG A 183 -1.26 15.62 -0.09
C ARG A 183 -1.61 15.34 1.38
N PRO A 184 -2.26 16.29 2.08
CA PRO A 184 -2.60 17.65 1.64
C PRO A 184 -1.37 18.56 1.46
N ALA A 185 -1.53 19.69 0.76
CA ALA A 185 -0.43 20.63 0.51
C ALA A 185 0.10 21.24 1.82
N PRO A 186 1.42 21.45 1.97
CA PRO A 186 2.03 21.81 3.24
C PRO A 186 1.56 23.15 3.80
N GLU A 187 1.14 24.10 2.96
CA GLU A 187 0.72 25.44 3.39
C GLU A 187 -0.61 25.45 4.14
N VAL A 188 -1.44 24.42 3.94
CA VAL A 188 -2.79 24.30 4.50
C VAL A 188 -3.01 22.94 5.17
N PHE A 189 -1.93 22.21 5.46
CA PHE A 189 -1.99 20.91 6.14
C PHE A 189 -2.72 21.02 7.50
N PRO A 190 -3.59 20.07 7.89
CA PRO A 190 -3.99 18.83 7.21
C PRO A 190 -5.25 18.99 6.33
N TYR A 191 -5.60 20.20 5.89
CA TYR A 191 -6.78 20.44 5.06
C TYR A 191 -6.48 20.29 3.56
N HIS A 192 -7.41 19.68 2.82
CA HIS A 192 -7.32 19.54 1.36
C HIS A 192 -8.40 20.39 0.67
N PRO A 193 -8.08 21.62 0.23
CA PRO A 193 -9.07 22.53 -0.35
C PRO A 193 -9.85 21.99 -1.54
N PRO A 194 -9.25 21.24 -2.51
CA PRO A 194 -10.00 20.71 -3.65
C PRO A 194 -11.17 19.79 -3.28
N GLU A 195 -11.06 19.05 -2.18
CA GLU A 195 -12.12 18.14 -1.69
C GLU A 195 -12.83 18.65 -0.43
N GLN A 196 -12.45 19.84 0.04
CA GLN A 196 -13.01 20.51 1.21
C GLN A 196 -13.05 19.60 2.45
N VAL A 197 -11.94 18.91 2.71
CA VAL A 197 -11.87 17.89 3.76
C VAL A 197 -10.60 18.00 4.60
N LEU A 198 -10.73 17.78 5.91
CA LEU A 198 -9.59 17.53 6.79
C LEU A 198 -9.09 16.11 6.58
N VAL A 199 -7.86 15.99 6.11
CA VAL A 199 -7.23 14.71 5.83
C VAL A 199 -6.60 14.18 7.12
N THR A 200 -7.39 13.47 7.92
CA THR A 200 -6.97 12.92 9.23
C THR A 200 -6.72 11.41 9.22
N GLN A 201 -6.52 10.84 8.02
CA GLN A 201 -6.42 9.39 7.87
C GLN A 201 -5.31 8.90 6.94
N SER A 202 -4.95 9.65 5.91
CA SER A 202 -3.95 9.23 4.92
C SER A 202 -3.24 10.44 4.33
N TRP A 203 -1.93 10.55 4.52
CA TRP A 203 -1.11 11.60 3.91
C TRP A 203 -0.19 10.98 2.87
N GLU A 204 -0.06 11.65 1.72
CA GLU A 204 0.91 11.25 0.69
C GLU A 204 2.20 12.02 0.92
N ILE A 205 3.30 11.29 1.08
CA ILE A 205 4.64 11.82 1.30
C ILE A 205 5.51 11.47 0.08
N GLU A 206 6.13 12.48 -0.50
CA GLU A 206 7.02 12.32 -1.65
C GLU A 206 8.48 12.07 -1.24
N LYS A 207 9.26 11.49 -2.16
CA LYS A 207 10.72 11.32 -2.05
C LYS A 207 11.18 10.51 -0.83
N VAL A 208 10.40 9.48 -0.48
CA VAL A 208 10.75 8.51 0.56
C VAL A 208 11.22 7.22 -0.09
N ASP A 209 12.53 6.97 -0.02
CA ASP A 209 13.09 5.68 -0.44
C ASP A 209 12.75 4.60 0.58
N CYS A 210 11.81 3.73 0.26
CA CYS A 210 11.38 2.66 1.16
C CYS A 210 12.37 1.49 1.26
N SER A 211 13.43 1.48 0.45
CA SER A 211 14.54 0.53 0.63
C SER A 211 15.56 1.00 1.67
N ASP A 212 15.52 2.29 2.05
CA ASP A 212 16.35 2.86 3.10
C ASP A 212 15.62 2.84 4.46
N PRO A 213 16.08 2.03 5.42
CA PRO A 213 15.44 1.95 6.73
C PRO A 213 15.49 3.26 7.53
N ASP A 214 16.51 4.10 7.32
CA ASP A 214 16.63 5.38 8.02
C ASP A 214 15.62 6.39 7.45
N ALA A 215 15.47 6.45 6.12
CA ALA A 215 14.46 7.28 5.48
C ALA A 215 13.03 6.92 5.90
N VAL A 216 12.72 5.61 6.00
CA VAL A 216 11.42 5.12 6.49
C VAL A 216 11.21 5.52 7.96
N THR A 217 12.24 5.35 8.79
CA THR A 217 12.18 5.67 10.22
C THR A 217 11.94 7.16 10.45
N ASP A 218 12.73 8.01 9.82
CA ASP A 218 12.62 9.46 9.93
C ASP A 218 11.24 9.96 9.48
N THR A 219 10.74 9.42 8.36
CA THR A 219 9.41 9.76 7.83
C THR A 219 8.29 9.35 8.79
N LEU A 220 8.38 8.15 9.36
CA LEU A 220 7.39 7.68 10.34
C LEU A 220 7.41 8.53 11.60
N ILE A 221 8.59 8.86 12.14
CA ILE A 221 8.70 9.72 13.33
C ILE A 221 8.06 11.07 13.05
N ASP A 222 8.44 11.71 11.95
CA ASP A 222 7.92 13.03 11.59
C ASP A 222 6.39 12.99 11.45
N CYS A 223 5.85 12.06 10.66
CA CYS A 223 4.40 11.94 10.47
C CYS A 223 3.65 11.61 11.78
N GLN A 224 4.19 10.74 12.64
CA GLN A 224 3.53 10.40 13.90
C GLN A 224 3.46 11.59 14.86
N LEU A 225 4.51 12.39 14.93
CA LEU A 225 4.51 13.63 15.71
C LEU A 225 3.50 14.63 15.14
N ARG A 226 3.44 14.80 13.81
CA ARG A 226 2.42 15.65 13.17
C ARG A 226 1.00 15.14 13.41
N ALA A 227 0.79 13.83 13.52
CA ALA A 227 -0.54 13.27 13.78
C ALA A 227 -1.02 13.63 15.20
N LEU A 228 -0.10 13.69 16.16
CA LEU A 228 -0.39 14.19 17.50
C LEU A 228 -0.76 15.67 17.48
N GLU A 229 0.04 16.52 16.81
CA GLU A 229 -0.24 17.96 16.65
C GLU A 229 -1.62 18.20 16.00
N VAL A 230 -1.97 17.41 14.98
CA VAL A 230 -3.30 17.45 14.35
C VAL A 230 -4.38 17.15 15.37
N VAL A 231 -4.27 16.09 16.17
CA VAL A 231 -5.30 15.76 17.18
C VAL A 231 -5.41 16.85 18.26
N GLU A 232 -4.31 17.44 18.68
CA GLU A 232 -4.30 18.56 19.62
C GLU A 232 -5.03 19.78 19.05
N PHE A 233 -4.72 20.14 17.79
CA PHE A 233 -5.42 21.21 17.07
C PHE A 233 -6.93 20.94 16.96
N LEU A 234 -7.31 19.72 16.57
CA LEU A 234 -8.72 19.35 16.43
C LEU A 234 -9.47 19.49 17.76
N ARG A 235 -8.90 19.02 18.86
CA ARG A 235 -9.51 19.09 20.21
C ARG A 235 -9.74 20.51 20.69
N GLU A 236 -8.78 21.39 20.44
CA GLU A 236 -8.83 22.77 20.92
C GLU A 236 -9.78 23.63 20.09
N HIS A 237 -9.85 23.37 18.78
CA HIS A 237 -10.41 24.33 17.84
C HIS A 237 -11.66 23.86 17.12
N LEU A 238 -11.89 22.54 16.97
CA LEU A 238 -13.02 22.04 16.19
C LEU A 238 -14.14 21.47 17.06
N PRO A 239 -15.38 21.92 16.89
CA PRO A 239 -16.51 21.39 17.63
C PRO A 239 -16.71 19.90 17.34
N GLY A 240 -17.05 19.13 18.38
CA GLY A 240 -17.24 17.69 18.26
C GLY A 240 -15.93 16.88 18.23
N HIS A 241 -14.78 17.54 18.28
CA HIS A 241 -13.48 16.88 18.36
C HIS A 241 -12.85 16.94 19.75
N GLU A 242 -13.53 17.50 20.76
CA GLU A 242 -12.96 17.75 22.09
C GLU A 242 -12.44 16.47 22.75
N GLU A 243 -13.11 15.34 22.50
CA GLU A 243 -12.75 14.03 23.03
C GLU A 243 -12.10 13.13 21.97
N CYS A 244 -11.73 13.66 20.80
CA CYS A 244 -11.18 12.83 19.73
C CYS A 244 -9.79 12.29 20.12
N PHE A 245 -9.39 11.10 19.69
CA PHE A 245 -8.10 10.50 20.04
C PHE A 245 -7.58 9.64 18.89
N ILE A 246 -6.26 9.39 18.83
CA ILE A 246 -5.70 8.41 17.88
C ILE A 246 -6.18 7.02 18.27
N SER A 247 -7.12 6.48 17.53
CA SER A 247 -7.71 5.15 17.76
C SER A 247 -6.84 4.04 17.16
N ARG A 248 -6.07 4.36 16.12
CA ARG A 248 -5.12 3.44 15.51
C ARG A 248 -3.97 4.18 14.85
N LEU A 249 -2.77 3.65 15.02
CA LEU A 249 -1.56 4.10 14.36
C LEU A 249 -0.95 2.90 13.64
N TRP A 250 -0.62 3.06 12.35
CA TRP A 250 0.08 2.02 11.61
C TRP A 250 1.56 2.38 11.53
N GLU A 251 2.39 1.51 12.10
CA GLU A 251 3.87 1.67 12.14
C GLU A 251 4.52 1.21 10.82
N ILE A 252 3.81 1.37 9.71
CA ILE A 252 4.26 0.98 8.37
C ILE A 252 3.74 2.00 7.36
N LEU A 253 4.63 2.43 6.47
CA LEU A 253 4.25 3.27 5.35
C LEU A 253 3.52 2.43 4.30
N GLY A 254 2.48 3.00 3.72
CA GLY A 254 1.83 2.50 2.52
C GLY A 254 2.72 2.67 1.31
N THR A 255 3.74 1.83 1.26
CA THR A 255 4.78 1.83 0.25
C THR A 255 4.21 1.37 -1.08
N ARG A 256 4.38 2.19 -2.11
CA ARG A 256 3.97 1.89 -3.48
C ARG A 256 5.10 1.27 -4.30
N GLU A 257 6.32 1.70 -4.03
CA GLU A 257 7.53 1.30 -4.74
C GLU A 257 8.71 1.09 -3.78
N SER A 258 9.51 0.09 -4.09
CA SER A 258 10.90 -0.09 -3.62
C SER A 258 11.66 -0.82 -4.72
N GLN A 259 12.73 -1.53 -4.34
CA GLN A 259 13.33 -2.61 -5.12
C GLN A 259 12.27 -3.54 -5.71
N ARG A 260 12.31 -3.68 -7.04
CA ARG A 260 11.63 -4.69 -7.84
C ARG A 260 12.67 -5.54 -8.54
N ILE A 261 12.56 -6.85 -8.49
CA ILE A 261 13.42 -7.78 -9.17
C ILE A 261 13.18 -7.70 -10.68
N VAL A 262 14.22 -8.04 -11.42
CA VAL A 262 14.11 -8.36 -12.84
C VAL A 262 13.86 -9.86 -12.96
N GLY A 263 12.60 -10.22 -13.19
CA GLY A 263 12.20 -11.58 -13.53
C GLY A 263 12.49 -11.90 -15.00
N LYS A 264 12.24 -13.16 -15.41
CA LYS A 264 12.37 -13.59 -16.82
C LYS A 264 11.44 -12.87 -17.80
N TYR A 265 10.49 -12.09 -17.28
CA TYR A 265 9.64 -11.19 -18.03
C TYR A 265 9.23 -10.03 -17.14
N THR A 266 9.06 -8.85 -17.73
CA THR A 266 8.48 -7.68 -17.07
C THR A 266 7.25 -7.28 -17.86
N VAL A 267 6.09 -7.23 -17.18
CA VAL A 267 4.85 -6.73 -17.81
C VAL A 267 5.06 -5.28 -18.21
N THR A 268 4.79 -4.97 -19.47
CA THR A 268 5.02 -3.65 -20.05
C THR A 268 3.76 -2.79 -20.05
N ARG A 269 3.91 -1.49 -20.29
CA ARG A 269 2.78 -0.58 -20.54
C ARG A 269 1.94 -1.09 -21.71
N GLU A 270 2.59 -1.56 -22.78
CA GLU A 270 1.93 -2.09 -23.97
C GLU A 270 1.10 -3.32 -23.65
N ASP A 271 1.61 -4.23 -22.80
CA ASP A 271 0.86 -5.41 -22.35
C ASP A 271 -0.42 -5.02 -21.59
N VAL A 272 -0.32 -4.04 -20.69
CA VAL A 272 -1.48 -3.52 -19.95
C VAL A 272 -2.50 -2.93 -20.90
N LEU A 273 -2.09 -2.06 -21.82
CA LEU A 273 -3.00 -1.41 -22.77
C LEU A 273 -3.59 -2.36 -23.82
N ALA A 274 -2.90 -3.44 -24.14
CA ALA A 274 -3.38 -4.47 -25.05
C ALA A 274 -4.30 -5.50 -24.36
N GLY A 275 -4.32 -5.54 -23.02
CA GLY A 275 -4.96 -6.64 -22.30
C GLY A 275 -4.27 -7.98 -22.60
N ALA A 276 -2.94 -8.01 -22.56
CA ALA A 276 -2.15 -9.18 -22.96
C ALA A 276 -2.51 -10.44 -22.15
N LYS A 277 -2.55 -11.58 -22.84
CA LYS A 277 -2.79 -12.91 -22.28
C LYS A 277 -1.55 -13.78 -22.51
N PHE A 278 -1.24 -14.64 -21.57
CA PHE A 278 -0.01 -15.44 -21.62
C PHE A 278 -0.30 -16.91 -21.37
N ASP A 279 0.43 -17.80 -22.06
CA ASP A 279 0.32 -19.26 -21.85
C ASP A 279 0.62 -19.67 -20.40
N ASP A 280 1.42 -18.85 -19.69
CA ASP A 280 1.75 -18.99 -18.28
C ASP A 280 1.10 -17.92 -17.40
N GLY A 281 -0.03 -17.32 -17.81
CA GLY A 281 -0.79 -16.36 -17.01
C GLY A 281 -1.31 -16.97 -15.70
N ILE A 282 -0.96 -16.36 -14.55
CA ILE A 282 -1.35 -16.85 -13.21
C ILE A 282 -2.21 -15.88 -12.40
N ALA A 283 -2.30 -14.63 -12.82
CA ALA A 283 -3.16 -13.62 -12.20
C ALA A 283 -3.75 -12.70 -13.28
N GLN A 284 -4.98 -12.25 -13.06
CA GLN A 284 -5.71 -11.36 -13.97
C GLN A 284 -5.96 -10.01 -13.30
N ALA A 285 -5.73 -8.91 -14.02
CA ALA A 285 -5.91 -7.57 -13.50
C ALA A 285 -6.61 -6.64 -14.50
N VAL A 286 -7.49 -5.77 -13.99
CA VAL A 286 -8.10 -4.68 -14.72
C VAL A 286 -7.91 -3.41 -13.92
N PHE A 287 -6.73 -2.82 -14.04
CA PHE A 287 -6.44 -1.55 -13.37
C PHE A 287 -5.64 -0.66 -14.30
N PHE A 288 -5.84 0.66 -14.17
CA PHE A 288 -5.05 1.60 -14.92
C PHE A 288 -3.62 1.67 -14.34
N ILE A 289 -2.67 2.16 -15.13
CA ILE A 289 -1.30 2.39 -14.66
C ILE A 289 -1.31 3.52 -13.61
N ASP A 290 -1.07 3.17 -12.36
CA ASP A 290 -1.32 4.00 -11.16
C ASP A 290 -0.03 4.66 -10.66
N PHE A 291 0.53 5.61 -11.43
CA PHE A 291 1.74 6.34 -11.02
C PHE A 291 1.41 7.45 -10.03
N HIS A 292 2.04 7.43 -8.86
CA HIS A 292 2.00 8.51 -7.86
C HIS A 292 3.33 9.25 -7.85
N ASP A 293 3.57 10.06 -8.88
CA ASP A 293 4.86 10.69 -9.16
C ASP A 293 4.90 12.15 -8.73
N SER A 294 6.08 12.60 -8.28
CA SER A 294 6.33 14.02 -8.01
C SER A 294 6.57 14.78 -9.33
N PRO A 295 6.31 16.09 -9.41
CA PRO A 295 6.71 16.91 -10.56
C PRO A 295 8.18 16.67 -10.95
N PRO A 296 8.52 16.56 -12.25
CA PRO A 296 7.70 16.88 -13.43
C PRO A 296 6.70 15.79 -13.84
N GLY A 297 6.52 14.76 -13.03
CA GLY A 297 5.42 13.80 -13.17
C GLY A 297 4.07 14.51 -13.16
N THR A 298 3.13 14.04 -13.98
CA THR A 298 1.80 14.66 -14.13
C THR A 298 0.66 13.66 -13.97
N SER A 299 0.95 12.47 -13.41
CA SER A 299 -0.05 11.42 -13.32
C SER A 299 -1.13 11.75 -12.29
N ILE A 300 -0.74 12.42 -11.19
CA ILE A 300 -1.65 12.86 -10.13
C ILE A 300 -1.88 14.39 -10.13
N PRO A 301 -3.11 14.88 -9.87
CA PRO A 301 -4.34 14.10 -9.67
C PRO A 301 -4.84 13.45 -10.98
N TYR A 302 -5.24 12.18 -10.91
CA TYR A 302 -5.68 11.42 -12.08
C TYR A 302 -6.94 12.00 -12.72
N THR A 303 -6.82 12.51 -13.95
CA THR A 303 -7.99 12.88 -14.75
C THR A 303 -8.72 11.63 -15.23
N LEU A 304 -10.01 11.75 -15.56
CA LEU A 304 -10.77 10.66 -16.17
C LEU A 304 -10.12 10.21 -17.50
N GLU A 305 -9.64 11.17 -18.28
CA GLU A 305 -8.92 10.92 -19.53
C GLU A 305 -7.65 10.10 -19.31
N TYR A 306 -6.83 10.45 -18.31
CA TYR A 306 -5.64 9.68 -17.96
C TYR A 306 -5.99 8.23 -17.63
N LYS A 307 -7.01 8.01 -16.79
CA LYS A 307 -7.44 6.66 -16.42
C LYS A 307 -7.90 5.86 -17.63
N GLN A 308 -8.73 6.46 -18.50
CA GLN A 308 -9.24 5.82 -19.70
C GLN A 308 -8.14 5.49 -20.72
N LYS A 309 -7.11 6.33 -20.82
CA LYS A 309 -5.97 6.11 -21.73
C LYS A 309 -4.96 5.08 -21.21
N ASN A 310 -4.95 4.83 -19.90
CA ASN A 310 -3.94 4.00 -19.25
C ASN A 310 -4.50 2.69 -18.64
N ILE A 311 -5.66 2.23 -19.10
CA ILE A 311 -6.33 1.00 -18.66
C ILE A 311 -6.55 0.05 -19.86
N PRO A 312 -6.72 -1.27 -19.66
CA PRO A 312 -7.12 -2.17 -20.76
C PRO A 312 -8.41 -1.72 -21.45
N PRO A 313 -8.65 -2.16 -22.71
CA PRO A 313 -9.89 -1.87 -23.42
C PRO A 313 -11.13 -2.32 -22.62
N PRO A 314 -12.29 -1.67 -22.79
CA PRO A 314 -13.50 -2.06 -22.08
C PRO A 314 -13.84 -3.55 -22.26
N GLY A 315 -13.97 -4.28 -21.15
CA GLY A 315 -14.23 -5.72 -21.14
C GLY A 315 -12.99 -6.62 -21.18
N GLU A 316 -11.81 -6.05 -21.39
CA GLU A 316 -10.54 -6.76 -21.36
C GLU A 316 -9.84 -6.67 -20.00
N TRP A 317 -8.89 -7.58 -19.79
CA TRP A 317 -7.95 -7.62 -18.66
C TRP A 317 -6.55 -7.96 -19.17
N TYR A 318 -5.51 -7.70 -18.39
CA TYR A 318 -4.18 -8.24 -18.67
C TYR A 318 -3.84 -9.32 -17.66
N GLU A 319 -2.89 -10.18 -18.03
CA GLU A 319 -2.40 -11.25 -17.17
C GLU A 319 -0.99 -10.96 -16.66
N ILE A 320 -0.68 -11.44 -15.45
CA ILE A 320 0.68 -11.50 -14.93
C ILE A 320 1.17 -12.94 -15.16
N PRO A 321 2.18 -13.16 -16.03
CA PRO A 321 2.69 -14.49 -16.30
C PRO A 321 3.60 -14.99 -15.18
N TYR A 322 3.60 -16.30 -14.93
CA TYR A 322 4.38 -16.96 -13.89
C TYR A 322 5.88 -16.64 -13.99
N ARG A 323 6.40 -16.51 -15.20
CA ARG A 323 7.81 -16.14 -15.43
C ARG A 323 8.22 -14.77 -14.88
N CYS A 324 7.28 -13.85 -14.60
CA CYS A 324 7.58 -12.62 -13.85
C CYS A 324 8.07 -12.90 -12.43
N LEU A 325 7.63 -14.02 -11.83
CA LEU A 325 7.98 -14.41 -10.47
C LEU A 325 9.27 -15.21 -10.37
N ILE A 326 9.98 -15.41 -11.50
CA ILE A 326 11.18 -16.23 -11.59
C ILE A 326 12.39 -15.32 -11.84
N PRO A 327 13.30 -15.15 -10.87
CA PRO A 327 14.58 -14.48 -11.10
C PRO A 327 15.39 -15.14 -12.23
N GLU A 328 16.11 -14.35 -13.02
CA GLU A 328 16.90 -14.88 -14.14
C GLU A 328 18.15 -15.65 -13.67
N SER A 329 18.85 -15.12 -12.67
CA SER A 329 20.22 -15.52 -12.32
C SER A 329 20.33 -16.52 -11.15
N VAL A 330 19.25 -16.74 -10.41
CA VAL A 330 19.27 -17.50 -9.14
C VAL A 330 18.28 -18.67 -9.18
N ARG A 331 18.73 -19.84 -8.71
CA ARG A 331 17.89 -21.05 -8.62
C ARG A 331 17.30 -21.21 -7.22
N GLY A 332 16.19 -21.96 -7.11
CA GLY A 332 15.57 -22.29 -5.82
C GLY A 332 14.86 -21.11 -5.15
N LEU A 333 14.61 -20.03 -5.91
CA LEU A 333 13.93 -18.83 -5.46
C LEU A 333 12.80 -18.48 -6.42
N LEU A 334 11.66 -18.11 -5.86
CA LEU A 334 10.57 -17.39 -6.52
C LEU A 334 10.30 -16.11 -5.73
N VAL A 335 9.59 -15.18 -6.32
CA VAL A 335 9.15 -13.96 -5.65
C VAL A 335 7.62 -13.84 -5.72
N ALA A 336 7.02 -13.09 -4.80
CA ALA A 336 5.63 -12.66 -4.92
C ALA A 336 5.39 -11.36 -4.15
N GLY A 337 4.71 -10.40 -4.78
CA GLY A 337 4.38 -9.11 -4.19
C GLY A 337 5.06 -7.95 -4.92
N ARG A 338 5.41 -6.89 -4.17
CA ARG A 338 6.04 -5.66 -4.67
C ARG A 338 7.55 -5.81 -5.01
N CYS A 339 8.06 -7.02 -4.83
CA CYS A 339 9.43 -7.42 -5.09
C CYS A 339 9.66 -7.91 -6.50
#